data_AF-A0A382IKH5-F1
#
_entry.id   AF-A0A382IKH5-F1
#
_cell.length_a   1.000
_cell.length_b   1.000
_cell.length_c   1.000
_cell.angle_alpha   90.00
_cell.angle_beta   90.00
_cell.angle_gamma   90.00
#
_symmetry.space_group_name_H-M   'P 1'
#
loop_
_entity.id
_entity.type
_entity.pdbx_description
1 polymer ?
#
loop_
_entity_poly.entity_id
_entity_poly.type
_entity_poly.pdbx_seq_one_letter_code
_entity_poly.pdbx_strand_id
1 'polypeptide(L)'
;MVLVEQQKPQATIVVANEPSEQAQEAASILQNYIEKISNARIEIEKESEDVAGNIVLVGHSEMIEDLSITVPSGFTFQLNEEGFIIKTVENGLILAGNEDGEYRGTIYAVYAFLEELGCRWFFPGEFGEVIPEIDTISINAMDCIERPSFRVRNIWYSGWAPTTDQDHQDFRLWRDCNRLNTLSLSIPGDGSIRRLISSEEYFESHPHLFAVDKDGDRRSDMLCLSEPEAVEISVRTIKNTFRDDPDTLSFGFAPPDGFPVCYCQPCQDSIPEFNHKGYGDPSLSDLWFRFANRIAEEVYKEFPDRWVLTNGYANRVRLPEGIAEFSPNLGIQSAVIAACTLHHVGDKKCWQRTLYKQLLDRWTDTLNCVFIYDYDPGNSLVNLPFPAIHNLKHDMPYFKSRGT
;
A
#
# COMPACT_ATOMS: atom_id res chain seq x y z
N MET A 1 -12.56 26.19 -20.94
CA MET A 1 -13.02 27.21 -19.95
C MET A 1 -11.83 28.00 -19.44
N VAL A 2 -12.02 29.15 -18.79
CA VAL A 2 -10.94 29.97 -18.24
C VAL A 2 -11.12 30.09 -16.72
N LEU A 3 -10.08 29.74 -15.96
CA LEU A 3 -10.10 29.89 -14.50
C LEU A 3 -9.58 31.25 -14.07
N VAL A 4 -8.54 31.73 -14.75
CA VAL A 4 -7.89 33.02 -14.51
C VAL A 4 -7.54 33.66 -15.84
N GLU A 5 -7.82 34.94 -16.01
CA GLU A 5 -7.43 35.74 -17.18
C GLU A 5 -6.70 36.98 -16.72
N GLN A 6 -5.47 37.18 -17.19
CA GLN A 6 -4.62 38.32 -16.82
C GLN A 6 -4.59 38.58 -15.30
N GLN A 7 -4.34 37.51 -14.53
CA GLN A 7 -4.30 37.53 -13.05
C GLN A 7 -5.61 37.93 -12.37
N LYS A 8 -6.75 37.81 -13.06
CA LYS A 8 -8.09 38.02 -12.49
C LYS A 8 -8.87 36.71 -12.47
N PRO A 9 -9.52 36.36 -11.35
CA PRO A 9 -10.35 35.17 -11.28
C PRO A 9 -11.51 35.26 -12.27
N GLN A 10 -11.73 34.19 -13.04
CA GLN A 10 -12.82 34.04 -14.03
C GLN A 10 -13.73 32.84 -13.73
N ALA A 11 -13.49 32.17 -12.61
CA ALA A 11 -14.24 31.01 -12.16
C ALA A 11 -14.45 31.06 -10.65
N THR A 12 -15.29 30.15 -10.16
CA THR A 12 -15.53 29.90 -8.72
C THR A 12 -15.27 28.43 -8.44
N ILE A 13 -14.58 28.13 -7.32
CA ILE A 13 -14.46 26.76 -6.81
C ILE A 13 -15.73 26.46 -6.03
N VAL A 14 -16.39 25.35 -6.34
CA VAL A 14 -17.68 24.97 -5.77
C VAL A 14 -17.54 23.63 -5.10
N VAL A 15 -17.93 23.55 -3.83
CA VAL A 15 -18.05 22.30 -3.06
C VAL A 15 -19.52 22.03 -2.77
N ALA A 16 -19.87 20.80 -2.39
CA ALA A 16 -21.25 20.49 -1.98
C ALA A 16 -21.76 21.42 -0.87
N ASN A 17 -23.08 21.49 -0.71
CA ASN A 17 -23.69 22.24 0.39
C ASN A 17 -23.24 21.71 1.77
N GLU A 18 -23.06 20.40 1.86
CA GLU A 18 -22.46 19.68 3.00
C GLU A 18 -21.24 18.88 2.53
N PRO A 19 -20.09 19.53 2.32
CA PRO A 19 -18.93 18.87 1.74
C PRO A 19 -18.18 18.07 2.80
N SER A 20 -17.62 16.93 2.41
CA SER A 20 -16.71 16.17 3.26
C SER A 20 -15.50 17.02 3.68
N GLU A 21 -14.83 16.63 4.77
CA GLU A 21 -13.58 17.30 5.19
C GLU A 21 -12.53 17.26 4.07
N GLN A 22 -12.49 16.15 3.32
CA GLN A 22 -11.59 15.97 2.19
C GLN A 22 -11.90 16.92 1.03
N ALA A 23 -13.17 17.11 0.67
CA ALA A 23 -13.56 18.05 -0.39
C ALA A 23 -13.20 19.49 -0.02
N GLN A 24 -13.39 19.87 1.25
CA GLN A 24 -12.99 21.19 1.76
C GLN A 24 -11.46 21.39 1.72
N GLU A 25 -10.71 20.36 2.14
CA GLU A 25 -9.24 20.34 2.06
C GLU A 25 -8.78 20.49 0.60
N ALA A 26 -9.34 19.70 -0.31
CA ALA A 26 -9.01 19.71 -1.73
C ALA A 26 -9.33 21.07 -2.40
N ALA A 27 -10.47 21.68 -2.09
CA ALA A 27 -10.83 23.01 -2.56
C ALA A 27 -9.83 24.08 -2.07
N SER A 28 -9.42 24.00 -0.80
CA SER A 28 -8.42 24.89 -0.22
C SER A 28 -7.04 24.71 -0.87
N ILE A 29 -6.63 23.47 -1.13
CA ILE A 29 -5.40 23.16 -1.87
C ILE A 29 -5.46 23.79 -3.25
N LEU A 30 -6.54 23.55 -4.01
CA LEU A 30 -6.71 24.09 -5.35
C LEU A 30 -6.64 25.62 -5.36
N GLN A 31 -7.38 26.29 -4.48
CA GLN A 31 -7.38 27.76 -4.36
C GLN A 31 -5.97 28.29 -4.12
N ASN A 32 -5.25 27.69 -3.15
CA ASN A 32 -3.90 28.11 -2.80
C ASN A 32 -2.91 27.93 -3.96
N TYR A 33 -2.97 26.80 -4.68
CA TYR A 33 -2.08 26.59 -5.83
C TYR A 33 -2.43 27.48 -7.01
N ILE A 34 -3.71 27.69 -7.32
CA ILE A 34 -4.11 28.64 -8.37
C ILE A 34 -3.57 30.04 -8.04
N GLU A 35 -3.70 30.50 -6.79
CA GLU A 35 -3.16 31.79 -6.36
C GLU A 35 -1.63 31.85 -6.50
N LYS A 36 -0.91 30.80 -6.10
CA LYS A 36 0.54 30.73 -6.30
C LYS A 36 0.95 30.72 -7.78
N ILE A 37 0.18 30.08 -8.65
CA ILE A 37 0.46 29.97 -10.09
C ILE A 37 0.22 31.30 -10.80
N SER A 38 -0.86 32.01 -10.47
CA SER A 38 -1.35 33.14 -11.28
C SER A 38 -1.50 34.47 -10.54
N ASN A 39 -1.13 34.54 -9.27
CA ASN A 39 -1.38 35.70 -8.38
C ASN A 39 -2.87 36.11 -8.28
N ALA A 40 -3.78 35.18 -8.58
CA ALA A 40 -5.22 35.43 -8.58
C ALA A 40 -5.91 34.43 -7.66
N ARG A 41 -6.65 34.92 -6.67
CA ARG A 41 -7.41 34.07 -5.76
C ARG A 41 -8.82 33.84 -6.32
N ILE A 42 -9.17 32.58 -6.55
CA ILE A 42 -10.52 32.17 -6.92
C ILE A 42 -11.31 31.90 -5.63
N GLU A 43 -12.54 32.41 -5.53
CA GLU A 43 -13.39 32.17 -4.34
C GLU A 43 -13.86 30.72 -4.25
N ILE A 44 -14.06 30.25 -3.01
CA ILE A 44 -14.67 28.96 -2.72
C ILE A 44 -16.09 29.22 -2.22
N GLU A 45 -17.07 28.64 -2.89
CA GLU A 45 -18.49 28.75 -2.56
C GLU A 45 -19.10 27.35 -2.38
N LYS A 46 -20.24 27.30 -1.69
CA LYS A 46 -21.08 26.11 -1.67
C LYS A 46 -21.96 26.05 -2.91
N GLU A 47 -22.30 24.85 -3.34
CA GLU A 47 -23.26 24.66 -4.44
C GLU A 47 -24.60 25.33 -4.09
N SER A 48 -25.10 26.11 -5.04
CA SER A 48 -26.40 26.77 -4.97
C SER A 48 -26.82 27.22 -6.36
N GLU A 49 -28.11 27.49 -6.55
CA GLU A 49 -28.65 27.98 -7.83
C GLU A 49 -28.07 29.35 -8.25
N ASP A 50 -27.50 30.11 -7.30
CA ASP A 50 -26.94 31.44 -7.52
C ASP A 50 -25.51 31.40 -8.10
N VAL A 51 -24.84 30.23 -8.06
CA VAL A 51 -23.50 30.09 -8.66
C VAL A 51 -23.61 30.00 -10.18
N ALA A 52 -23.01 30.96 -10.87
CA ALA A 52 -23.06 31.06 -12.33
C ALA A 52 -21.67 31.33 -12.93
N GLY A 53 -21.55 31.10 -14.24
CA GLY A 53 -20.29 31.29 -14.98
C GLY A 53 -19.44 30.02 -15.01
N ASN A 54 -18.12 30.18 -15.07
CA ASN A 54 -17.20 29.04 -15.04
C ASN A 54 -17.10 28.51 -13.61
N ILE A 55 -17.37 27.22 -13.41
CA ILE A 55 -17.31 26.59 -12.09
C ILE A 55 -16.29 25.46 -12.04
N VAL A 56 -15.62 25.28 -10.90
CA VAL A 56 -14.79 24.10 -10.62
C VAL A 56 -15.42 23.33 -9.48
N LEU A 57 -16.13 22.25 -9.80
CA LEU A 57 -16.77 21.36 -8.83
C LEU A 57 -15.70 20.47 -8.19
N VAL A 58 -15.52 20.58 -6.87
CA VAL A 58 -14.52 19.83 -6.10
C VAL A 58 -15.21 18.91 -5.09
N GLY A 59 -14.94 17.62 -5.20
CA GLY A 59 -15.56 16.57 -4.39
C GLY A 59 -16.91 16.09 -4.94
N HIS A 60 -17.60 15.24 -4.17
CA HIS A 60 -18.97 14.82 -4.49
C HIS A 60 -19.96 15.98 -4.29
N SER A 61 -20.97 16.12 -5.16
CA SER A 61 -21.97 17.18 -5.07
C SER A 61 -23.23 16.86 -5.90
N GLU A 62 -24.38 17.45 -5.55
CA GLU A 62 -25.65 17.27 -6.27
C GLU A 62 -25.53 17.75 -7.74
N MET A 63 -24.81 18.84 -7.97
CA MET A 63 -24.55 19.36 -9.33
C MET A 63 -23.83 18.34 -10.24
N ILE A 64 -22.99 17.45 -9.68
CA ILE A 64 -22.33 16.39 -10.45
C ILE A 64 -23.32 15.26 -10.76
N GLU A 65 -24.19 14.92 -9.82
CA GLU A 65 -25.23 13.89 -9.99
C GLU A 65 -26.25 14.28 -11.06
N ASP A 66 -26.65 15.56 -11.10
CA ASP A 66 -27.55 16.11 -12.12
C ASP A 66 -26.97 16.00 -13.54
N LEU A 67 -25.65 16.04 -13.66
CA LEU A 67 -24.93 15.81 -14.93
C LEU A 67 -24.82 14.32 -15.29
N SER A 68 -25.37 13.43 -14.46
CA SER A 68 -25.30 11.96 -14.60
C SER A 68 -23.87 11.44 -14.65
N ILE A 69 -22.94 12.08 -13.92
CA ILE A 69 -21.54 11.69 -13.85
C ILE A 69 -21.31 10.90 -12.56
N THR A 70 -20.80 9.67 -12.69
CA THR A 70 -20.49 8.82 -11.54
C THR A 70 -19.07 9.10 -11.04
N VAL A 71 -18.96 9.55 -9.79
CA VAL A 71 -17.69 9.64 -9.07
C VAL A 71 -17.38 8.29 -8.39
N PRO A 72 -16.12 7.81 -8.39
CA PRO A 72 -15.72 6.61 -7.67
C PRO A 72 -16.13 6.65 -6.19
N SER A 73 -16.62 5.54 -5.65
CA SER A 73 -17.02 5.39 -4.25
C SER A 73 -16.89 3.93 -3.78
N GLY A 74 -17.06 3.71 -2.48
CA GLY A 74 -16.97 2.44 -1.78
C GLY A 74 -15.61 2.22 -1.11
N PHE A 75 -15.57 1.41 -0.06
CA PHE A 75 -14.35 0.98 0.61
C PHE A 75 -14.50 -0.48 1.03
N THR A 76 -13.69 -1.38 0.46
CA THR A 76 -13.73 -2.80 0.79
C THR A 76 -12.35 -3.32 1.15
N PHE A 77 -12.29 -4.50 1.79
CA PHE A 77 -11.02 -5.17 2.09
C PHE A 77 -10.17 -5.46 0.83
N GLN A 78 -10.79 -5.49 -0.35
CA GLN A 78 -10.07 -5.70 -1.61
C GLN A 78 -9.30 -4.47 -2.09
N LEU A 79 -9.63 -3.28 -1.57
CA LEU A 79 -8.94 -2.02 -1.82
C LEU A 79 -8.86 -1.63 -3.31
N ASN A 80 -9.94 -1.84 -4.07
CA ASN A 80 -9.99 -1.61 -5.52
C ASN A 80 -10.78 -0.35 -5.92
N GLU A 81 -11.39 0.32 -4.95
CA GLU A 81 -12.37 1.38 -5.20
C GLU A 81 -11.74 2.77 -5.28
N GLU A 82 -10.46 2.90 -4.91
CA GLU A 82 -9.73 4.16 -5.04
C GLU A 82 -9.71 4.65 -6.49
N GLY A 83 -9.95 5.94 -6.68
CA GLY A 83 -9.92 6.55 -8.00
C GLY A 83 -10.49 7.95 -7.99
N PHE A 84 -10.34 8.62 -9.11
CA PHE A 84 -10.84 9.98 -9.30
C PHE A 84 -11.18 10.27 -10.76
N ILE A 85 -11.87 11.38 -10.96
CA ILE A 85 -12.24 11.93 -12.26
C ILE A 85 -11.76 13.37 -12.38
N ILE A 86 -11.31 13.72 -13.58
CA ILE A 86 -11.05 15.09 -14.03
C ILE A 86 -11.82 15.27 -15.33
N LYS A 87 -12.89 16.07 -15.32
CA LYS A 87 -13.77 16.17 -16.48
C LYS A 87 -14.23 17.60 -16.73
N THR A 88 -14.01 18.10 -17.94
CA THR A 88 -14.64 19.35 -18.38
C THR A 88 -16.06 19.10 -18.84
N VAL A 89 -16.97 19.97 -18.42
CA VAL A 89 -18.36 20.07 -18.87
C VAL A 89 -18.61 21.47 -19.44
N GLU A 90 -19.78 21.74 -20.01
CA GLU A 90 -20.05 22.94 -20.81
C GLU A 90 -19.54 24.25 -20.17
N ASN A 91 -19.84 24.47 -18.89
CA ASN A 91 -19.40 25.64 -18.12
C ASN A 91 -18.59 25.28 -16.87
N GLY A 92 -17.94 24.12 -16.83
CA GLY A 92 -17.25 23.71 -15.61
C GLY A 92 -16.17 22.64 -15.76
N LEU A 93 -15.45 22.45 -14.66
CA LEU A 93 -14.45 21.42 -14.45
C LEU A 93 -14.83 20.64 -13.20
N ILE A 94 -14.83 19.32 -13.28
CA ILE A 94 -15.06 18.43 -12.14
C ILE A 94 -13.73 17.84 -11.73
N LEU A 95 -13.41 17.97 -10.43
CA LEU A 95 -12.27 17.38 -9.75
C LEU A 95 -12.81 16.62 -8.53
N ALA A 96 -13.13 15.34 -8.72
CA ALA A 96 -13.80 14.55 -7.69
C ALA A 96 -13.24 13.12 -7.68
N GLY A 97 -13.17 12.49 -6.53
CA GLY A 97 -12.78 11.09 -6.43
C GLY A 97 -13.31 10.45 -5.16
N ASN A 98 -12.94 9.20 -4.94
CA ASN A 98 -13.43 8.44 -3.79
C ASN A 98 -12.95 9.04 -2.46
N GLU A 99 -13.89 9.45 -1.62
CA GLU A 99 -13.67 10.04 -0.30
C GLU A 99 -14.06 9.08 0.84
N ASP A 100 -14.45 7.83 0.51
CA ASP A 100 -14.86 6.84 1.50
C ASP A 100 -13.66 6.20 2.22
N GLY A 101 -13.83 5.96 3.52
CA GLY A 101 -12.82 5.32 4.36
C GLY A 101 -11.54 6.14 4.41
N GLU A 102 -10.45 5.54 3.92
CA GLU A 102 -9.11 6.14 3.95
C GLU A 102 -8.65 6.67 2.58
N TYR A 103 -9.50 6.60 1.56
CA TYR A 103 -9.13 7.07 0.23
C TYR A 103 -9.08 8.60 0.17
N ARG A 104 -8.16 9.10 -0.67
CA ARG A 104 -7.93 10.54 -0.89
C ARG A 104 -8.18 10.97 -2.33
N GLY A 105 -9.22 10.40 -2.95
CA GLY A 105 -9.48 10.52 -4.38
C GLY A 105 -9.66 11.96 -4.86
N THR A 106 -10.45 12.77 -4.14
CA THR A 106 -10.67 14.17 -4.54
C THR A 106 -9.40 15.02 -4.43
N ILE A 107 -8.60 14.80 -3.39
CA ILE A 107 -7.28 15.44 -3.25
C ILE A 107 -6.34 15.03 -4.38
N TYR A 108 -6.36 13.75 -4.77
CA TYR A 108 -5.57 13.25 -5.89
C TYR A 108 -6.02 13.81 -7.23
N ALA A 109 -7.32 14.05 -7.42
CA ALA A 109 -7.86 14.74 -8.59
C ALA A 109 -7.29 16.16 -8.70
N VAL A 110 -7.27 16.90 -7.59
CA VAL A 110 -6.70 18.25 -7.53
C VAL A 110 -5.20 18.23 -7.83
N TYR A 111 -4.42 17.35 -7.20
CA TYR A 111 -2.98 17.27 -7.48
C TYR A 111 -2.66 16.82 -8.91
N ALA A 112 -3.42 15.88 -9.48
CA ALA A 112 -3.28 15.50 -10.88
C ALA A 112 -3.61 16.66 -11.83
N PHE A 113 -4.65 17.45 -11.53
CA PHE A 113 -4.95 18.66 -12.29
C PHE A 113 -3.84 19.73 -12.18
N LEU A 114 -3.31 19.96 -10.99
CA LEU A 114 -2.18 20.87 -10.77
C LEU A 114 -0.91 20.40 -11.48
N GLU A 115 -0.68 19.09 -11.58
CA GLU A 115 0.41 18.51 -12.37
C GLU A 115 0.25 18.84 -13.86
N GLU A 116 -0.97 18.80 -14.40
CA GLU A 116 -1.27 19.22 -15.78
C GLU A 116 -1.02 20.72 -16.02
N LEU A 117 -1.20 21.56 -15.00
CA LEU A 117 -0.83 22.99 -15.06
C LEU A 117 0.70 23.22 -15.01
N GLY A 118 1.48 22.18 -14.67
CA GLY A 118 2.95 22.23 -14.65
C GLY A 118 3.58 22.14 -13.26
N CYS A 119 2.79 21.98 -12.20
CA CYS A 119 3.34 21.77 -10.85
C CYS A 119 4.10 20.45 -10.74
N ARG A 120 5.21 20.40 -9.99
CA ARG A 120 5.98 19.17 -9.73
C ARG A 120 6.41 19.09 -8.26
N TRP A 121 6.49 17.88 -7.72
CA TRP A 121 6.89 17.60 -6.33
C TRP A 121 7.92 16.47 -6.26
N PHE A 122 9.19 16.80 -6.43
CA PHE A 122 10.26 15.80 -6.59
C PHE A 122 10.71 15.14 -5.28
N PHE A 123 10.65 15.85 -4.16
CA PHE A 123 10.96 15.35 -2.82
C PHE A 123 10.23 16.20 -1.76
N PRO A 124 10.17 15.75 -0.49
CA PRO A 124 9.47 16.48 0.56
C PRO A 124 10.00 17.89 0.83
N GLY A 125 9.07 18.81 1.14
CA GLY A 125 9.36 20.19 1.49
C GLY A 125 9.44 21.15 0.29
N GLU A 126 9.58 22.44 0.59
CA GLU A 126 9.53 23.55 -0.39
C GLU A 126 10.59 23.40 -1.50
N PHE A 127 11.78 22.90 -1.18
CA PHE A 127 12.87 22.72 -2.15
C PHE A 127 12.53 21.71 -3.27
N GLY A 128 11.61 20.77 -3.02
CA GLY A 128 11.18 19.78 -3.98
C GLY A 128 9.97 20.22 -4.82
N GLU A 129 9.39 21.37 -4.49
CA GLU A 129 8.21 21.92 -5.15
C GLU A 129 8.59 22.87 -6.30
N VAL A 130 7.99 22.65 -7.46
CA VAL A 130 8.10 23.53 -8.62
C VAL A 130 6.70 23.99 -9.01
N ILE A 131 6.48 25.31 -8.99
CA ILE A 131 5.22 25.94 -9.35
C ILE A 131 5.46 26.85 -10.55
N PRO A 132 4.72 26.69 -11.66
CA PRO A 132 4.85 27.56 -12.82
C PRO A 132 4.19 28.92 -12.56
N GLU A 133 4.68 29.97 -13.23
CA GLU A 133 4.04 31.28 -13.25
C GLU A 133 3.21 31.41 -14.54
N ILE A 134 1.88 31.56 -14.39
CA ILE A 134 0.93 31.59 -15.51
C ILE A 134 -0.12 32.68 -15.27
N ASP A 135 -0.06 33.77 -16.05
CA ASP A 135 -1.01 34.89 -15.91
C ASP A 135 -2.43 34.57 -16.40
N THR A 136 -2.61 33.54 -17.23
CA THR A 136 -3.92 33.11 -17.77
C THR A 136 -4.02 31.59 -17.78
N ILE A 137 -4.90 31.06 -16.93
CA ILE A 137 -5.15 29.62 -16.80
C ILE A 137 -6.36 29.26 -17.65
N SER A 138 -6.10 28.77 -18.86
CA SER A 138 -7.11 28.25 -19.79
C SER A 138 -7.09 26.72 -19.81
N ILE A 139 -8.25 26.12 -19.58
CA ILE A 139 -8.41 24.67 -19.49
C ILE A 139 -9.00 24.15 -20.80
N ASN A 140 -8.21 23.29 -21.46
CA ASN A 140 -8.65 22.51 -22.62
C ASN A 140 -9.63 21.41 -22.20
N ALA A 141 -10.32 20.80 -23.15
CA ALA A 141 -11.21 19.69 -22.84
C ALA A 141 -10.44 18.54 -22.17
N MET A 142 -10.96 18.05 -21.04
CA MET A 142 -10.41 16.93 -20.27
C MET A 142 -11.52 15.91 -20.01
N ASP A 143 -11.18 14.63 -20.15
CA ASP A 143 -12.04 13.51 -19.78
C ASP A 143 -11.16 12.38 -19.28
N CYS A 144 -10.86 12.42 -17.99
CA CYS A 144 -9.93 11.51 -17.34
C CYS A 144 -10.63 10.80 -16.18
N ILE A 145 -10.50 9.48 -16.15
CA ILE A 145 -10.90 8.63 -15.03
C ILE A 145 -9.68 7.81 -14.67
N GLU A 146 -9.16 8.02 -13.46
CA GLU A 146 -7.94 7.37 -12.99
C GLU A 146 -8.25 6.42 -11.85
N ARG A 147 -7.59 5.26 -11.91
CA ARG A 147 -7.56 4.27 -10.83
C ARG A 147 -6.12 3.81 -10.65
N PRO A 148 -5.62 3.72 -9.41
CA PRO A 148 -4.24 3.32 -9.18
C PRO A 148 -4.04 1.87 -9.66
N SER A 149 -2.90 1.62 -10.30
CA SER A 149 -2.54 0.26 -10.71
C SER A 149 -2.09 -0.63 -9.54
N PHE A 150 -1.74 -0.01 -8.41
CA PHE A 150 -1.26 -0.65 -7.19
C PHE A 150 -2.11 -0.18 -6.02
N ARG A 151 -2.68 -1.12 -5.26
CA ARG A 151 -3.63 -0.81 -4.17
C ARG A 151 -2.95 -0.21 -2.95
N VAL A 152 -1.73 -0.64 -2.66
CA VAL A 152 -0.92 -0.11 -1.56
C VAL A 152 0.29 0.60 -2.16
N ARG A 153 0.44 1.88 -1.87
CA ARG A 153 1.51 2.72 -2.43
C ARG A 153 2.18 3.50 -1.31
N ASN A 154 3.14 2.86 -0.66
CA ASN A 154 3.84 3.42 0.50
C ASN A 154 5.35 3.29 0.35
N ILE A 155 6.08 4.25 0.92
CA ILE A 155 7.53 4.32 0.95
C ILE A 155 7.94 4.55 2.40
N TRP A 156 8.91 3.79 2.88
CA TRP A 156 9.46 4.01 4.20
C TRP A 156 10.46 5.17 4.20
N TYR A 157 9.97 6.34 4.59
CA TYR A 157 10.68 7.61 4.49
C TYR A 157 12.03 7.68 5.18
N SER A 158 12.09 7.28 6.45
CA SER A 158 13.25 7.61 7.27
C SER A 158 14.45 6.71 7.00
N GLY A 159 14.25 5.47 6.56
CA GLY A 159 15.35 4.52 6.34
C GLY A 159 16.30 4.43 7.55
N TRP A 160 15.75 4.54 8.77
CA TRP A 160 16.45 4.63 10.06
C TRP A 160 17.18 5.96 10.36
N ALA A 161 17.12 6.96 9.48
CA ALA A 161 17.61 8.30 9.77
C ALA A 161 16.70 9.00 10.80
N PRO A 162 17.26 9.83 11.70
CA PRO A 162 16.46 10.68 12.57
C PRO A 162 15.59 11.64 11.77
N THR A 163 14.32 11.76 12.12
CA THR A 163 13.35 12.69 11.51
C THR A 163 12.69 13.58 12.57
N THR A 164 12.30 14.77 12.17
CA THR A 164 11.54 15.73 12.97
C THR A 164 10.04 15.67 12.64
N ASP A 165 9.20 16.29 13.48
CA ASP A 165 7.77 16.40 13.20
C ASP A 165 7.47 17.16 11.90
N GLN A 166 8.31 18.14 11.54
CA GLN A 166 8.21 18.86 10.27
C GLN A 166 8.50 17.94 9.09
N ASP A 167 9.55 17.10 9.17
CA ASP A 167 9.87 16.14 8.12
C ASP A 167 8.69 15.17 7.88
N HIS A 168 8.00 14.76 8.94
CA HIS A 168 6.81 13.93 8.82
C HIS A 168 5.63 14.65 8.16
N GLN A 169 5.45 15.96 8.42
CA GLN A 169 4.42 16.77 7.76
C GLN A 169 4.70 16.95 6.27
N ASP A 170 5.93 17.34 5.94
CA ASP A 170 6.39 17.53 4.57
C ASP A 170 6.29 16.23 3.76
N PHE A 171 6.64 15.10 4.39
CA PHE A 171 6.51 13.80 3.75
C PHE A 171 5.06 13.39 3.51
N ARG A 172 4.14 13.67 4.44
CA ARG A 172 2.70 13.42 4.24
C ARG A 172 2.15 14.22 3.06
N LEU A 173 2.49 15.51 3.00
CA LEU A 173 2.09 16.38 1.88
C LEU A 173 2.65 15.85 0.55
N TRP A 174 3.95 15.55 0.51
CA TRP A 174 4.61 15.03 -0.68
C TRP A 174 3.99 13.72 -1.18
N ARG A 175 3.55 12.85 -0.26
CA ARG A 175 2.83 11.63 -0.60
C ARG A 175 1.50 11.91 -1.28
N ASP A 176 0.72 12.87 -0.80
CA ASP A 176 -0.54 13.26 -1.45
C ASP A 176 -0.30 13.84 -2.84
N CYS A 177 0.69 14.72 -2.99
CA CYS A 177 1.11 15.27 -4.29
C CYS A 177 1.45 14.17 -5.31
N ASN A 178 2.05 13.07 -4.83
CA ASN A 178 2.45 11.92 -5.65
C ASN A 178 1.43 10.76 -5.61
N ARG A 179 0.24 10.98 -5.04
CA ARG A 179 -0.87 10.01 -4.99
C ARG A 179 -0.52 8.68 -4.31
N LEU A 180 0.35 8.75 -3.30
CA LEU A 180 0.73 7.64 -2.42
C LEU A 180 -0.26 7.56 -1.25
N ASN A 181 -0.96 6.44 -1.10
CA ASN A 181 -2.00 6.29 -0.08
C ASN A 181 -1.45 5.83 1.28
N THR A 182 -2.17 6.18 2.36
CA THR A 182 -1.88 5.74 3.73
C THR A 182 -3.00 4.86 4.23
N LEU A 183 -3.03 3.62 3.77
CA LEU A 183 -4.02 2.65 4.22
C LEU A 183 -3.60 2.03 5.57
N SER A 184 -4.50 2.00 6.54
CA SER A 184 -4.33 1.35 7.84
C SER A 184 -4.51 -0.15 7.71
N LEU A 185 -3.48 -0.79 7.17
CA LEU A 185 -3.39 -2.24 7.10
C LEU A 185 -2.47 -2.77 8.20
N SER A 186 -2.90 -3.83 8.87
CA SER A 186 -2.02 -4.62 9.72
C SER A 186 -1.11 -5.45 8.80
N ILE A 187 0.02 -4.88 8.42
CA ILE A 187 1.03 -5.54 7.60
C ILE A 187 1.97 -6.42 8.46
N PRO A 188 2.53 -7.50 7.90
CA PRO A 188 3.43 -8.39 8.63
C PRO A 188 4.77 -7.68 8.94
N GLY A 189 4.98 -7.29 10.20
CA GLY A 189 6.24 -6.73 10.69
C GLY A 189 7.13 -7.77 11.37
N ASP A 190 8.45 -7.58 11.40
CA ASP A 190 9.35 -8.58 11.98
C ASP A 190 9.05 -8.90 13.46
N GLY A 191 8.99 -10.19 13.76
CA GLY A 191 8.66 -10.72 15.09
C GLY A 191 7.21 -10.50 15.52
N SER A 192 6.32 -10.01 14.64
CA SER A 192 4.90 -9.81 14.95
C SER A 192 4.13 -11.11 15.19
N ILE A 193 4.73 -12.28 14.96
CA ILE A 193 4.20 -13.59 15.38
C ILE A 193 3.86 -13.63 16.87
N ARG A 194 4.56 -12.85 17.71
CA ARG A 194 4.26 -12.69 19.16
C ARG A 194 2.88 -12.09 19.45
N ARG A 195 2.24 -11.47 18.44
CA ARG A 195 0.85 -10.97 18.55
C ARG A 195 -0.17 -12.10 18.48
N LEU A 196 0.19 -13.26 17.94
CA LEU A 196 -0.70 -14.43 17.87
C LEU A 196 -0.83 -15.09 19.24
N ILE A 197 0.31 -15.24 19.93
CA ILE A 197 0.42 -15.86 21.25
C ILE A 197 1.41 -15.03 22.07
N SER A 198 0.93 -14.38 23.13
CA SER A 198 1.76 -13.57 24.02
C SER A 198 2.73 -14.44 24.81
N SER A 199 4.03 -14.15 24.72
CA SER A 199 5.04 -14.82 25.55
C SER A 199 4.85 -14.52 27.03
N GLU A 200 4.34 -13.34 27.38
CA GLU A 200 4.08 -12.96 28.77
C GLU A 200 3.01 -13.88 29.42
N GLU A 201 2.02 -14.30 28.64
CA GLU A 201 0.91 -15.14 29.13
C GLU A 201 1.24 -16.64 29.05
N TYR A 202 1.89 -17.08 27.97
CA TYR A 202 2.01 -18.50 27.64
C TYR A 202 3.40 -19.10 27.83
N PHE A 203 4.49 -18.32 27.94
CA PHE A 203 5.84 -18.89 27.89
C PHE A 203 6.15 -19.82 29.07
N GLU A 204 5.75 -19.45 30.29
CA GLU A 204 5.95 -20.28 31.48
C GLU A 204 4.92 -21.42 31.58
N SER A 205 3.67 -21.15 31.23
CA SER A 205 2.54 -22.06 31.43
C SER A 205 2.40 -23.11 30.31
N HIS A 206 2.78 -22.75 29.09
CA HIS A 206 2.65 -23.56 27.87
C HIS A 206 3.93 -23.48 27.00
N PRO A 207 5.10 -23.86 27.54
CA PRO A 207 6.39 -23.71 26.85
C PRO A 207 6.48 -24.49 25.52
N HIS A 208 5.64 -25.51 25.31
CA HIS A 208 5.61 -26.29 24.06
C HIS A 208 5.15 -25.48 22.85
N LEU A 209 4.40 -24.37 23.07
CA LEU A 209 3.97 -23.45 22.01
C LEU A 209 5.13 -22.67 21.38
N PHE A 210 6.29 -22.64 22.03
CA PHE A 210 7.44 -21.81 21.66
C PHE A 210 8.55 -22.65 21.03
N ALA A 211 9.27 -22.05 20.09
CA ALA A 211 10.36 -22.71 19.39
C ALA A 211 11.48 -23.13 20.35
N VAL A 212 12.22 -24.18 19.99
CA VAL A 212 13.51 -24.51 20.61
C VAL A 212 14.62 -24.13 19.66
N ASP A 213 15.71 -23.58 20.19
CA ASP A 213 16.94 -23.41 19.43
C ASP A 213 17.76 -24.70 19.35
N LYS A 214 18.90 -24.64 18.66
CA LYS A 214 19.81 -25.76 18.42
C LYS A 214 20.39 -26.36 19.71
N ASP A 215 20.45 -25.58 20.79
CA ASP A 215 21.03 -25.97 22.07
C ASP A 215 19.93 -26.59 22.98
N GLY A 216 18.67 -26.52 22.55
CA GLY A 216 17.50 -27.08 23.22
C GLY A 216 16.73 -26.07 24.06
N ASP A 217 17.14 -24.80 24.07
CA ASP A 217 16.55 -23.75 24.89
C ASP A 217 15.29 -23.17 24.21
N ARG A 218 14.27 -22.86 25.02
CA ARG A 218 13.01 -22.28 24.53
C ARG A 218 13.18 -20.81 24.18
N ARG A 219 12.56 -20.41 23.07
CA ARG A 219 12.65 -19.08 22.48
C ARG A 219 11.30 -18.37 22.55
N SER A 220 11.20 -17.33 23.38
CA SER A 220 9.94 -16.60 23.58
C SER A 220 9.53 -15.73 22.38
N ASP A 221 10.47 -15.49 21.45
CA ASP A 221 10.32 -14.65 20.27
C ASP A 221 9.81 -15.42 19.03
N MET A 222 9.70 -16.75 19.09
CA MET A 222 9.24 -17.57 17.97
C MET A 222 8.35 -18.73 18.43
N LEU A 223 7.29 -19.02 17.65
CA LEU A 223 6.37 -20.12 17.94
C LEU A 223 6.87 -21.45 17.34
N CYS A 224 6.49 -22.56 17.98
CA CYS A 224 6.63 -23.90 17.44
C CYS A 224 5.54 -24.14 16.39
N LEU A 225 5.88 -24.02 15.11
CA LEU A 225 4.91 -24.02 14.00
C LEU A 225 4.25 -25.38 13.74
N SER A 226 4.79 -26.46 14.31
CA SER A 226 4.22 -27.80 14.23
C SER A 226 3.20 -28.10 15.34
N GLU A 227 3.05 -27.22 16.34
CA GLU A 227 2.18 -27.43 17.49
C GLU A 227 0.71 -27.09 17.14
N PRO A 228 -0.23 -28.06 17.18
CA PRO A 228 -1.64 -27.79 16.87
C PRO A 228 -2.29 -26.74 17.78
N GLU A 229 -1.97 -26.73 19.08
CA GLU A 229 -2.54 -25.75 20.01
C GLU A 229 -2.12 -24.31 19.64
N ALA A 230 -0.93 -24.13 19.05
CA ALA A 230 -0.49 -22.82 18.57
C ALA A 230 -1.39 -22.28 17.45
N VAL A 231 -1.89 -23.14 16.56
CA VAL A 231 -2.86 -22.75 15.53
C VAL A 231 -4.18 -22.33 16.18
N GLU A 232 -4.68 -23.13 17.14
CA GLU A 232 -5.97 -22.87 17.81
C GLU A 232 -5.97 -21.51 18.53
N ILE A 233 -4.92 -21.23 19.31
CA ILE A 233 -4.77 -19.95 20.01
C ILE A 233 -4.64 -18.81 19.00
N SER A 234 -3.81 -18.97 17.95
CA SER A 234 -3.62 -17.95 16.92
C SER A 234 -4.94 -17.57 16.22
N VAL A 235 -5.75 -18.57 15.85
CA VAL A 235 -7.06 -18.36 15.23
C VAL A 235 -7.98 -17.58 16.16
N ARG A 236 -8.04 -17.98 17.45
CA ARG A 236 -8.85 -17.28 18.45
C ARG A 236 -8.42 -15.82 18.60
N THR A 237 -7.11 -15.56 18.67
CA THR A 237 -6.57 -14.19 18.78
C THR A 237 -6.98 -13.32 17.61
N ILE A 238 -6.78 -13.80 16.37
CA ILE A 238 -7.14 -13.03 15.16
C ILE A 238 -8.65 -12.77 15.10
N LYS A 239 -9.48 -13.80 15.36
CA LYS A 239 -10.94 -13.65 15.37
C LYS A 239 -11.40 -12.65 16.42
N ASN A 240 -10.80 -12.65 17.61
CA ASN A 240 -11.12 -11.66 18.63
C ASN A 240 -10.74 -10.25 18.17
N THR A 241 -9.57 -10.07 17.55
CA THR A 241 -9.19 -8.76 16.97
C THR A 241 -10.23 -8.24 15.98
N PHE A 242 -10.72 -9.06 15.05
CA PHE A 242 -11.75 -8.63 14.10
C PHE A 242 -13.15 -8.41 14.72
N ARG A 243 -13.47 -9.06 15.84
CA ARG A 243 -14.72 -8.80 16.58
C ARG A 243 -14.65 -7.52 17.40
N ASP A 244 -13.49 -7.26 18.00
CA ASP A 244 -13.25 -6.10 18.86
C ASP A 244 -13.16 -4.81 18.04
N ASP A 245 -12.65 -4.89 16.81
CA ASP A 245 -12.62 -3.79 15.84
C ASP A 245 -13.08 -4.25 14.44
N PRO A 246 -14.37 -4.04 14.10
CA PRO A 246 -14.92 -4.39 12.80
C PRO A 246 -14.30 -3.65 11.61
N ASP A 247 -13.66 -2.49 11.81
CA ASP A 247 -13.07 -1.68 10.73
C ASP A 247 -11.67 -2.17 10.34
N THR A 248 -11.02 -2.99 11.19
CA THR A 248 -9.75 -3.63 10.86
C THR A 248 -9.90 -4.60 9.69
N LEU A 249 -9.30 -4.27 8.54
CA LEU A 249 -9.37 -5.07 7.30
C LEU A 249 -8.40 -6.25 7.23
N SER A 250 -7.36 -6.26 8.05
CA SER A 250 -6.27 -7.24 7.94
C SER A 250 -5.61 -7.55 9.28
N PHE A 251 -5.06 -8.76 9.40
CA PHE A 251 -4.17 -9.14 10.49
C PHE A 251 -2.83 -9.65 9.93
N GLY A 252 -1.77 -8.87 10.16
CA GLY A 252 -0.43 -9.17 9.68
C GLY A 252 0.45 -9.83 10.75
N PHE A 253 1.10 -10.93 10.39
CA PHE A 253 2.09 -11.57 11.25
C PHE A 253 3.28 -12.15 10.48
N ALA A 254 4.47 -12.03 11.06
CA ALA A 254 5.72 -12.55 10.53
C ALA A 254 6.64 -13.06 11.64
N PRO A 255 7.50 -14.05 11.34
CA PRO A 255 8.57 -14.48 12.22
C PRO A 255 9.54 -13.34 12.55
N PRO A 256 10.42 -13.52 13.56
CA PRO A 256 11.56 -12.62 13.76
C PRO A 256 12.40 -12.43 12.50
N ASP A 257 13.14 -11.33 12.46
CA ASP A 257 14.07 -11.02 11.38
C ASP A 257 15.14 -12.13 11.23
N GLY A 258 15.67 -12.28 10.02
CA GLY A 258 16.65 -13.30 9.65
C GLY A 258 16.05 -14.69 9.43
N PHE A 259 16.69 -15.69 10.05
CA PHE A 259 16.50 -17.12 9.78
C PHE A 259 15.95 -17.87 11.00
N PRO A 260 14.76 -17.50 11.53
CA PRO A 260 14.20 -18.21 12.68
C PRO A 260 13.89 -19.66 12.29
N VAL A 261 14.28 -20.60 13.14
CA VAL A 261 14.07 -22.04 12.98
C VAL A 261 13.78 -22.65 14.35
N CYS A 262 12.79 -23.55 14.40
CA CYS A 262 12.53 -24.39 15.57
C CYS A 262 13.20 -25.76 15.37
N TYR A 263 14.07 -26.15 16.30
CA TYR A 263 14.86 -27.40 16.23
C TYR A 263 14.15 -28.60 16.87
N CYS A 264 12.86 -28.50 17.21
CA CYS A 264 12.10 -29.65 17.68
C CYS A 264 11.91 -30.65 16.54
N GLN A 265 11.90 -31.94 16.87
CA GLN A 265 11.82 -33.01 15.87
C GLN A 265 10.64 -32.83 14.89
N PRO A 266 9.40 -32.52 15.33
CA PRO A 266 8.28 -32.36 14.39
C PRO A 266 8.44 -31.19 13.40
N CYS A 267 9.07 -30.08 13.83
CA CYS A 267 9.38 -28.96 12.94
C CYS A 267 10.46 -29.36 11.94
N GLN A 268 11.53 -30.02 12.40
CA GLN A 268 12.63 -30.47 11.53
C GLN A 268 12.15 -31.49 10.49
N ASP A 269 11.32 -32.46 10.89
CA ASP A 269 10.73 -33.46 9.98
C ASP A 269 9.83 -32.83 8.91
N SER A 270 9.30 -31.63 9.20
CA SER A 270 8.43 -30.90 8.28
C SER A 270 9.19 -30.02 7.29
N ILE A 271 10.49 -29.78 7.50
CA ILE A 271 11.31 -28.96 6.62
C ILE A 271 11.95 -29.88 5.57
N PRO A 272 11.58 -29.77 4.28
CA PRO A 272 12.22 -30.56 3.25
C PRO A 272 13.70 -30.18 3.13
N GLU A 273 14.58 -31.14 2.84
CA GLU A 273 16.03 -30.94 2.60
C GLU A 273 16.30 -30.21 1.24
N PHE A 274 15.59 -29.13 0.97
CA PHE A 274 15.80 -28.28 -0.21
C PHE A 274 16.94 -27.29 0.01
N ASN A 275 18.17 -27.78 0.13
CA ASN A 275 19.33 -26.94 0.39
C ASN A 275 19.91 -26.23 -0.86
N HIS A 276 19.27 -26.33 -2.02
CA HIS A 276 19.91 -25.94 -3.30
C HIS A 276 19.00 -25.27 -4.34
N LYS A 277 17.73 -24.97 -4.02
CA LYS A 277 16.77 -24.35 -4.97
C LYS A 277 16.29 -22.94 -4.53
N GLY A 278 17.10 -22.23 -3.75
CA GLY A 278 16.84 -20.87 -3.26
C GLY A 278 18.13 -20.10 -3.00
N TYR A 279 18.04 -18.97 -2.32
CA TYR A 279 19.17 -18.10 -1.95
C TYR A 279 20.09 -18.68 -0.84
N GLY A 280 20.31 -20.00 -0.81
CA GLY A 280 21.39 -20.65 -0.06
C GLY A 280 21.00 -21.58 1.10
N ASP A 281 19.86 -21.36 1.77
CA ASP A 281 19.55 -22.05 3.04
C ASP A 281 18.34 -22.99 2.97
N PRO A 282 18.22 -23.98 3.89
CA PRO A 282 17.03 -24.79 4.06
C PRO A 282 15.80 -23.88 4.18
N SER A 283 14.78 -24.14 3.37
CA SER A 283 13.62 -23.26 3.33
C SER A 283 12.62 -23.61 4.43
N LEU A 284 12.25 -22.62 5.24
CA LEU A 284 11.14 -22.72 6.19
C LEU A 284 9.78 -22.61 5.50
N SER A 285 9.72 -22.30 4.20
CA SER A 285 8.48 -22.02 3.46
C SER A 285 7.39 -23.07 3.70
N ASP A 286 7.67 -24.36 3.54
CA ASP A 286 6.66 -25.40 3.71
C ASP A 286 6.07 -25.46 5.12
N LEU A 287 6.90 -25.34 6.16
CA LEU A 287 6.41 -25.30 7.54
C LEU A 287 5.66 -23.99 7.83
N TRP A 288 6.22 -22.85 7.43
CA TRP A 288 5.66 -21.53 7.66
C TRP A 288 4.28 -21.37 7.02
N PHE A 289 4.19 -21.65 5.72
CA PHE A 289 2.95 -21.45 4.99
C PHE A 289 1.90 -22.50 5.33
N ARG A 290 2.27 -23.71 5.80
CA ARG A 290 1.27 -24.65 6.35
C ARG A 290 0.63 -24.11 7.63
N PHE A 291 1.45 -23.53 8.51
CA PHE A 291 0.95 -22.88 9.73
C PHE A 291 0.06 -21.68 9.39
N ALA A 292 0.56 -20.76 8.55
CA ALA A 292 -0.20 -19.56 8.17
C ALA A 292 -1.48 -19.88 7.41
N ASN A 293 -1.44 -20.87 6.50
CA ASN A 293 -2.61 -21.26 5.72
C ASN A 293 -3.71 -21.88 6.58
N ARG A 294 -3.38 -22.77 7.53
CA ARG A 294 -4.36 -23.33 8.47
C ARG A 294 -5.05 -22.26 9.30
N ILE A 295 -4.29 -21.26 9.76
CA ILE A 295 -4.84 -20.11 10.47
C ILE A 295 -5.82 -19.35 9.55
N ALA A 296 -5.39 -19.04 8.32
CA ALA A 296 -6.20 -18.31 7.36
C ALA A 296 -7.50 -19.05 6.99
N GLU A 297 -7.44 -20.36 6.78
CA GLU A 297 -8.61 -21.21 6.51
C GLU A 297 -9.66 -21.13 7.63
N GLU A 298 -9.24 -21.25 8.89
CA GLU A 298 -10.16 -21.20 10.04
C GLU A 298 -10.72 -19.80 10.29
N VAL A 299 -9.93 -18.75 10.03
CA VAL A 299 -10.38 -17.36 10.09
C VAL A 299 -11.39 -17.07 8.97
N TYR A 300 -11.12 -17.53 7.75
CA TYR A 300 -11.96 -17.31 6.57
C TYR A 300 -13.40 -17.83 6.72
N LYS A 301 -13.59 -18.91 7.49
CA LYS A 301 -14.92 -19.47 7.79
C LYS A 301 -15.87 -18.47 8.46
N GLU A 302 -15.34 -17.46 9.14
CA GLU A 302 -16.13 -16.45 9.87
C GLU A 302 -15.90 -15.03 9.32
N PHE A 303 -14.69 -14.74 8.85
CA PHE A 303 -14.29 -13.43 8.31
C PHE A 303 -13.78 -13.56 6.87
N PRO A 304 -14.66 -13.86 5.90
CA PRO A 304 -14.26 -14.05 4.50
C PRO A 304 -13.85 -12.75 3.80
N ASP A 305 -14.14 -11.61 4.43
CA ASP A 305 -13.89 -10.25 3.98
C ASP A 305 -12.75 -9.58 4.77
N ARG A 306 -11.83 -10.38 5.33
CA ARG A 306 -10.64 -9.89 6.06
C ARG A 306 -9.39 -10.62 5.62
N TRP A 307 -8.30 -9.89 5.43
CA TRP A 307 -7.01 -10.47 5.06
C TRP A 307 -6.25 -11.03 6.26
N VAL A 308 -5.64 -12.19 6.07
CA VAL A 308 -4.58 -12.71 6.93
C VAL A 308 -3.28 -12.58 6.16
N LEU A 309 -2.39 -11.69 6.61
CA LEU A 309 -1.20 -11.31 5.86
C LEU A 309 0.07 -11.86 6.53
N THR A 310 0.98 -12.39 5.71
CA THR A 310 2.29 -12.86 6.17
C THR A 310 3.42 -12.44 5.23
N ASN A 311 4.69 -12.68 5.57
CA ASN A 311 5.82 -12.31 4.72
C ASN A 311 6.52 -13.50 4.05
N GLY A 312 6.99 -13.26 2.83
CA GLY A 312 7.95 -14.09 2.12
C GLY A 312 9.32 -13.43 2.17
N TYR A 313 10.08 -13.73 3.23
CA TYR A 313 11.34 -13.07 3.56
C TYR A 313 12.43 -14.09 3.95
N ALA A 314 13.70 -13.80 3.71
CA ALA A 314 14.85 -14.64 4.08
C ALA A 314 14.67 -16.15 3.74
N ASN A 315 14.58 -17.03 4.75
CA ASN A 315 14.46 -18.49 4.57
C ASN A 315 13.06 -18.99 4.13
N ARG A 316 12.08 -18.10 3.94
CA ARG A 316 10.67 -18.43 3.64
C ARG A 316 10.14 -17.69 2.41
N VAL A 317 11.00 -17.40 1.43
CA VAL A 317 10.62 -16.68 0.20
C VAL A 317 9.96 -17.56 -0.87
N ARG A 318 10.11 -18.89 -0.77
CA ARG A 318 9.65 -19.82 -1.81
C ARG A 318 8.18 -20.17 -1.63
N LEU A 319 7.46 -20.38 -2.73
CA LEU A 319 6.14 -21.01 -2.67
C LEU A 319 6.35 -22.46 -2.16
N PRO A 320 5.67 -22.87 -1.07
CA PRO A 320 5.78 -24.22 -0.53
C PRO A 320 5.31 -25.25 -1.56
N GLU A 321 5.91 -26.44 -1.54
CA GLU A 321 5.56 -27.53 -2.48
C GLU A 321 4.50 -28.46 -1.87
N GLY A 322 4.39 -28.50 -0.53
CA GLY A 322 3.47 -29.38 0.20
C GLY A 322 2.07 -28.82 0.47
N ILE A 323 1.65 -27.73 -0.16
CA ILE A 323 0.32 -27.11 0.02
C ILE A 323 -0.44 -27.17 -1.31
N ALA A 324 -1.59 -27.85 -1.30
CA ALA A 324 -2.40 -28.03 -2.50
C ALA A 324 -3.15 -26.75 -2.88
N GLU A 325 -3.80 -26.12 -1.89
CA GLU A 325 -4.59 -24.90 -2.07
C GLU A 325 -4.34 -23.96 -0.89
N PHE A 326 -4.35 -22.66 -1.17
CA PHE A 326 -4.25 -21.62 -0.16
C PHE A 326 -5.62 -21.02 0.15
N SER A 327 -5.82 -20.59 1.39
CA SER A 327 -7.02 -19.87 1.80
C SER A 327 -7.19 -18.61 0.95
N PRO A 328 -8.42 -18.30 0.47
CA PRO A 328 -8.65 -17.13 -0.39
C PRO A 328 -8.27 -15.79 0.23
N ASN A 329 -8.20 -15.72 1.57
CA ASN A 329 -7.83 -14.53 2.33
C ASN A 329 -6.39 -14.55 2.87
N LEU A 330 -5.55 -15.50 2.46
CA LEU A 330 -4.12 -15.44 2.76
C LEU A 330 -3.42 -14.54 1.75
N GLY A 331 -2.69 -13.54 2.24
CA GLY A 331 -1.86 -12.66 1.43
C GLY A 331 -0.40 -12.68 1.86
N ILE A 332 0.49 -12.28 0.94
CA ILE A 332 1.93 -12.23 1.19
C ILE A 332 2.53 -10.85 0.90
N GLN A 333 3.39 -10.40 1.82
CA GLN A 333 4.40 -9.39 1.57
C GLN A 333 5.65 -10.08 1.01
N SER A 334 5.90 -9.96 -0.30
CA SER A 334 7.09 -10.53 -0.93
C SER A 334 8.30 -9.62 -0.73
N ALA A 335 9.29 -10.08 0.05
CA ALA A 335 10.51 -9.35 0.41
C ALA A 335 11.75 -10.19 0.11
N VAL A 336 12.13 -10.30 -1.17
CA VAL A 336 13.25 -11.15 -1.61
C VAL A 336 14.58 -10.41 -1.47
N ILE A 337 15.00 -10.16 -0.22
CA ILE A 337 16.17 -9.33 0.13
C ILE A 337 17.49 -9.79 -0.50
N ALA A 338 17.66 -11.10 -0.73
CA ALA A 338 18.87 -11.67 -1.30
C ALA A 338 18.93 -11.57 -2.84
N ALA A 339 17.88 -11.06 -3.48
CA ALA A 339 17.85 -10.87 -4.93
C ALA A 339 18.90 -9.84 -5.38
N CYS A 340 19.40 -10.01 -6.60
CA CYS A 340 20.20 -8.97 -7.25
C CYS A 340 19.42 -7.67 -7.31
N THR A 341 20.09 -6.56 -7.03
CA THR A 341 19.50 -5.22 -7.03
C THR A 341 19.94 -4.39 -8.25
N LEU A 342 20.89 -4.90 -9.03
CA LEU A 342 21.45 -4.25 -10.22
C LEU A 342 20.69 -4.57 -11.52
N HIS A 343 20.07 -5.75 -11.59
CA HIS A 343 19.34 -6.22 -12.77
C HIS A 343 17.82 -6.22 -12.51
N HIS A 344 17.03 -5.96 -13.55
CA HIS A 344 15.57 -5.96 -13.49
C HIS A 344 15.01 -7.38 -13.27
N VAL A 345 13.78 -7.51 -12.80
CA VAL A 345 13.12 -8.82 -12.61
C VAL A 345 13.10 -9.57 -13.94
N GLY A 346 13.47 -10.86 -13.91
CA GLY A 346 13.46 -11.72 -15.09
C GLY A 346 14.64 -11.55 -16.05
N ASP A 347 15.66 -10.75 -15.72
CA ASP A 347 16.85 -10.64 -16.58
C ASP A 347 17.52 -12.02 -16.75
N LYS A 348 17.61 -12.47 -18.00
CA LYS A 348 18.19 -13.77 -18.39
C LYS A 348 19.68 -13.89 -18.09
N LYS A 349 20.37 -12.77 -17.90
CA LYS A 349 21.79 -12.73 -17.51
C LYS A 349 21.99 -12.85 -16.00
N CYS A 350 20.91 -12.75 -15.21
CA CYS A 350 20.96 -12.83 -13.76
C CYS A 350 20.06 -13.96 -13.25
N TRP A 351 20.68 -15.06 -12.82
CA TRP A 351 19.95 -16.23 -12.30
C TRP A 351 19.05 -15.86 -11.10
N GLN A 352 19.50 -14.94 -10.23
CA GLN A 352 18.71 -14.46 -9.08
C GLN A 352 17.42 -13.76 -9.53
N ARG A 353 17.47 -12.91 -10.57
CA ARG A 353 16.26 -12.23 -11.08
C ARG A 353 15.37 -13.13 -11.92
N THR A 354 15.94 -14.12 -12.60
CA THR A 354 15.16 -15.19 -13.24
C THR A 354 14.39 -15.99 -12.18
N LEU A 355 15.04 -16.37 -11.08
CA LEU A 355 14.40 -17.05 -9.96
C LEU A 355 13.35 -16.17 -9.28
N TYR A 356 13.64 -14.88 -9.05
CA TYR A 356 12.67 -13.96 -8.45
C TYR A 356 11.42 -13.84 -9.32
N LYS A 357 11.56 -13.72 -10.64
CA LYS A 357 10.41 -13.72 -11.56
C LYS A 357 9.58 -14.99 -11.41
N GLN A 358 10.22 -16.16 -11.41
CA GLN A 358 9.52 -17.44 -11.25
C GLN A 358 8.78 -17.53 -9.91
N LEU A 359 9.38 -17.04 -8.83
CA LEU A 359 8.75 -16.99 -7.52
C LEU A 359 7.54 -16.06 -7.51
N LEU A 360 7.70 -14.84 -8.03
CA LEU A 360 6.62 -13.87 -8.04
C LEU A 360 5.48 -14.28 -8.97
N ASP A 361 5.79 -14.81 -10.15
CA ASP A 361 4.79 -15.40 -11.05
C ASP A 361 3.97 -16.46 -10.28
N ARG A 362 4.64 -17.42 -9.64
CA ARG A 362 3.96 -18.47 -8.88
C ARG A 362 3.13 -17.93 -7.72
N TRP A 363 3.64 -16.97 -6.95
CA TRP A 363 2.87 -16.35 -5.86
C TRP A 363 1.61 -15.67 -6.38
N THR A 364 1.71 -14.91 -7.47
CA THR A 364 0.60 -14.16 -8.06
C THR A 364 -0.38 -15.03 -8.85
N ASP A 365 0.04 -16.20 -9.34
CA ASP A 365 -0.87 -17.21 -9.90
C ASP A 365 -1.65 -17.96 -8.80
N THR A 366 -1.17 -17.95 -7.56
CA THR A 366 -1.69 -18.79 -6.46
C THR A 366 -2.49 -18.00 -5.42
N LEU A 367 -2.08 -16.78 -5.10
CA LEU A 367 -2.70 -15.93 -4.07
C LEU A 367 -3.46 -14.77 -4.68
N ASN A 368 -4.52 -14.34 -4.00
CA ASN A 368 -5.31 -13.16 -4.39
C ASN A 368 -4.70 -11.82 -3.93
N CYS A 369 -3.70 -11.86 -3.04
CA CYS A 369 -3.05 -10.70 -2.47
C CYS A 369 -1.54 -10.93 -2.35
N VAL A 370 -0.77 -10.23 -3.18
CA VAL A 370 0.70 -10.25 -3.17
C VAL A 370 1.17 -8.81 -3.29
N PHE A 371 1.70 -8.23 -2.21
CA PHE A 371 2.30 -6.90 -2.27
C PHE A 371 3.82 -7.00 -2.20
N ILE A 372 4.50 -6.12 -2.93
CA ILE A 372 5.95 -6.09 -3.01
C ILE A 372 6.51 -5.20 -1.91
N TYR A 373 7.43 -5.74 -1.11
CA TYR A 373 8.29 -4.97 -0.24
C TYR A 373 9.70 -5.00 -0.80
N ASP A 374 10.05 -3.95 -1.56
CA ASP A 374 11.36 -3.80 -2.17
C ASP A 374 12.24 -2.86 -1.34
N TYR A 375 13.55 -3.04 -1.46
CA TYR A 375 14.53 -2.25 -0.74
C TYR A 375 15.19 -1.28 -1.71
N ASP A 376 14.98 0.02 -1.49
CA ASP A 376 15.65 1.09 -2.24
C ASP A 376 16.34 2.07 -1.25
N PRO A 377 17.69 2.13 -1.21
CA PRO A 377 18.62 1.30 -1.97
C PRO A 377 18.62 -0.15 -1.49
N GLY A 378 18.92 -1.07 -2.41
CA GLY A 378 19.06 -2.48 -2.05
C GLY A 378 20.18 -2.70 -1.02
N ASN A 379 20.03 -3.70 -0.14
CA ASN A 379 20.92 -3.91 1.02
C ASN A 379 22.42 -4.05 0.66
N SER A 380 22.75 -4.51 -0.56
CA SER A 380 24.13 -4.62 -1.03
C SER A 380 24.81 -3.29 -1.37
N LEU A 381 24.06 -2.18 -1.43
CA LEU A 381 24.54 -0.85 -1.84
C LEU A 381 24.12 0.26 -0.87
N VAL A 382 23.89 -0.08 0.40
CA VAL A 382 23.62 0.90 1.45
C VAL A 382 24.74 1.95 1.48
N ASN A 383 24.37 3.23 1.49
CA ASN A 383 25.25 4.41 1.42
C ASN A 383 26.03 4.62 0.10
N LEU A 384 25.67 3.93 -0.98
CA LEU A 384 26.24 4.15 -2.31
C LEU A 384 25.16 4.63 -3.30
N PRO A 385 25.54 5.36 -4.38
CA PRO A 385 24.59 5.65 -5.45
C PRO A 385 23.98 4.37 -5.99
N PHE A 386 22.65 4.29 -5.98
CA PHE A 386 21.91 3.11 -6.38
C PHE A 386 21.16 3.38 -7.69
N PRO A 387 21.62 2.84 -8.84
CA PRO A 387 20.95 3.06 -10.12
C PRO A 387 19.70 2.17 -10.20
N ALA A 388 18.61 2.54 -9.51
CA ALA A 388 17.36 1.76 -9.51
C ALA A 388 16.47 2.05 -10.73
N ILE A 389 16.58 3.27 -11.28
CA ILE A 389 15.56 3.81 -12.21
C ILE A 389 15.40 2.94 -13.46
N HIS A 390 16.49 2.39 -14.01
CA HIS A 390 16.41 1.51 -15.18
C HIS A 390 15.71 0.18 -14.86
N ASN A 391 15.83 -0.32 -13.63
CA ASN A 391 15.12 -1.51 -13.17
C ASN A 391 13.64 -1.19 -12.95
N LEU A 392 13.32 -0.09 -12.26
CA LEU A 392 11.93 0.34 -12.01
C LEU A 392 11.13 0.52 -13.31
N LYS A 393 11.76 1.06 -14.37
CA LYS A 393 11.15 1.19 -15.70
C LYS A 393 10.67 -0.14 -16.27
N HIS A 394 11.36 -1.25 -15.97
CA HIS A 394 10.98 -2.59 -16.39
C HIS A 394 10.04 -3.27 -15.37
N ASP A 395 10.34 -3.12 -14.08
CA ASP A 395 9.74 -3.91 -13.02
C ASP A 395 8.32 -3.43 -12.68
N MET A 396 8.06 -2.12 -12.71
CA MET A 396 6.71 -1.58 -12.45
C MET A 396 5.65 -2.08 -13.45
N PRO A 397 5.87 -2.03 -14.79
CA PRO A 397 4.94 -2.65 -15.74
C PRO A 397 4.75 -4.15 -15.52
N TYR A 398 5.82 -4.87 -15.15
CA TYR A 398 5.73 -6.29 -14.84
C TYR A 398 4.87 -6.55 -13.60
N PHE A 399 5.11 -5.84 -12.49
CA PHE A 399 4.29 -5.93 -11.27
C PHE A 399 2.81 -5.65 -11.55
N LYS A 400 2.50 -4.56 -12.27
CA LYS A 400 1.15 -4.26 -12.73
C LYS A 400 0.52 -5.42 -13.52
N SER A 401 1.27 -6.04 -14.44
CA SER A 401 0.77 -7.16 -15.24
C SER A 401 0.46 -8.42 -14.41
N ARG A 402 1.03 -8.53 -13.21
CA ARG A 402 0.82 -9.63 -12.26
C ARG A 402 -0.27 -9.34 -11.23
N GLY A 403 -0.83 -8.12 -11.21
CA GLY A 403 -1.87 -7.73 -10.25
C GLY A 403 -1.38 -7.66 -8.80
N THR A 404 -0.07 -7.43 -8.61
CA THR A 404 0.54 -7.19 -7.29
C THR A 404 0.21 -5.81 -6.76
#